data_AF-A0A958Z469-F1
#
_entry.id   AF-A0A958Z469-F1
#
_cell.length_a   1.000
_cell.length_b   1.000
_cell.length_c   1.000
_cell.angle_alpha   90.00
_cell.angle_beta   90.00
_cell.angle_gamma   90.00
#
_symmetry.space_group_name_H-M   'P 1'
#
loop_
_entity.id
_entity.type
_entity.pdbx_description
1 polymer ?
#
loop_
_entity_poly.entity_id
_entity_poly.type
_entity_poly.pdbx_seq_one_letter_code
_entity_poly.pdbx_strand_id
1 'polypeptide(L)'
;MKVTPLDIRQKTFEKVLRGYDKDEVTAFLLSLSQEWERVQDEIKEMRIKLEATEREVTKLREVESSLYKTLKTAEDTGANVIEQANKAAELHLKEVQLKAEALLNEAKTKAKDTIEQSEATSRQMLEEMEERLKTLVQNYKSIESERGNLLGDLKRLAGETMDKVERLKTATSSFDPDQHLNLARREAKQTLNPNSNPNNSSNTISANNYTEEELQPKIEQVTESKPQKSFFDEIQ
;
A
#
# COMPACT_ATOMS: atom_id res chain seq x y z
N MET A 1 50.99 -14.58 85.83
CA MET A 1 52.42 -14.46 86.22
C MET A 1 52.64 -15.23 87.51
N LYS A 2 53.88 -15.54 87.90
CA LYS A 2 54.19 -16.30 89.14
C LYS A 2 54.25 -15.45 90.42
N VAL A 3 54.12 -14.12 90.32
CA VAL A 3 54.14 -13.17 91.44
C VAL A 3 53.15 -12.03 91.15
N THR A 4 52.30 -11.70 92.11
CA THR A 4 51.32 -10.60 92.08
C THR A 4 51.77 -9.41 92.95
N PRO A 5 51.17 -8.20 92.80
CA PRO A 5 51.43 -7.09 93.72
C PRO A 5 51.21 -7.46 95.20
N LEU A 6 50.23 -8.32 95.46
CA LEU A 6 49.91 -8.82 96.80
C LEU A 6 51.01 -9.74 97.34
N ASP A 7 51.54 -10.65 96.52
CA ASP A 7 52.66 -11.52 96.90
C ASP A 7 53.94 -10.71 97.23
N ILE A 8 54.15 -9.58 96.55
CA ILE A 8 55.26 -8.64 96.83
C ILE A 8 55.04 -7.97 98.19
N ARG A 9 53.83 -7.47 98.49
CA ARG A 9 53.48 -6.85 99.78
C ARG A 9 53.56 -7.81 100.96
N GLN A 10 53.17 -9.06 100.77
CA GLN A 10 53.11 -10.08 101.82
C GLN A 10 54.43 -10.85 101.98
N LYS A 11 55.48 -10.52 101.18
CA LYS A 11 56.74 -11.25 101.21
C LYS A 11 57.50 -11.01 102.52
N THR A 12 57.72 -12.08 103.28
CA THR A 12 58.60 -12.11 104.44
C THR A 12 59.96 -12.71 104.09
N PHE A 13 60.99 -12.33 104.86
CA PHE A 13 62.36 -12.82 104.74
C PHE A 13 62.87 -13.30 106.11
N GLU A 14 63.80 -14.24 106.09
CA GLU A 14 64.50 -14.71 107.29
C GLU A 14 65.47 -13.64 107.82
N LYS A 15 65.68 -13.61 109.14
CA LYS A 15 66.56 -12.63 109.79
C LYS A 15 67.95 -13.24 110.02
N VAL A 16 68.98 -12.57 109.53
CA VAL A 16 70.40 -12.95 109.70
C VAL A 16 71.22 -11.79 110.26
N LEU A 17 72.28 -12.11 111.01
CA LEU A 17 73.17 -11.14 111.63
C LEU A 17 73.97 -10.41 110.52
N ARG A 18 73.83 -9.07 110.41
CA ARG A 18 74.29 -8.22 109.28
C ARG A 18 73.49 -8.36 107.96
N GLY A 19 72.16 -8.44 108.04
CA GLY A 19 71.27 -8.23 106.88
C GLY A 19 71.02 -6.76 106.53
N TYR A 20 70.24 -6.52 105.47
CA TYR A 20 69.70 -5.19 105.11
C TYR A 20 68.73 -4.65 106.17
N ASP A 21 68.50 -3.33 106.17
CA ASP A 21 67.49 -2.72 107.03
C ASP A 21 66.08 -3.20 106.63
N LYS A 22 65.34 -3.70 107.62
CA LYS A 22 64.00 -4.24 107.44
C LYS A 22 63.03 -3.18 106.94
N ASP A 23 63.11 -1.95 107.46
CA ASP A 23 62.09 -0.94 107.21
C ASP A 23 62.33 -0.27 105.85
N GLU A 24 63.60 -0.11 105.43
CA GLU A 24 63.98 0.27 104.06
C GLU A 24 63.53 -0.78 103.03
N VAL A 25 63.80 -2.07 103.27
CA VAL A 25 63.34 -3.17 102.39
C VAL A 25 61.81 -3.23 102.32
N THR A 26 61.11 -2.97 103.43
CA THR A 26 59.64 -2.94 103.46
C THR A 26 59.09 -1.77 102.64
N ALA A 27 59.68 -0.58 102.75
CA ALA A 27 59.32 0.58 101.94
C ALA A 27 59.58 0.34 100.44
N PHE A 28 60.71 -0.28 100.09
CA PHE A 28 61.01 -0.65 98.71
C PHE A 28 60.02 -1.66 98.14
N LEU A 29 59.68 -2.73 98.88
CA LEU A 29 58.67 -3.70 98.45
C LEU A 29 57.28 -3.05 98.27
N LEU A 30 56.93 -2.08 99.12
CA LEU A 30 55.66 -1.36 98.98
C LEU A 30 55.63 -0.54 97.68
N SER A 31 56.68 0.23 97.39
CA SER A 31 56.81 0.99 96.14
C SER A 31 56.82 0.06 94.91
N LEU A 32 57.61 -1.02 94.96
CA LEU A 32 57.66 -2.04 93.90
C LEU A 32 56.29 -2.68 93.65
N SER A 33 55.51 -2.94 94.70
CA SER A 33 54.16 -3.51 94.57
C SER A 33 53.20 -2.56 93.84
N GLN A 34 53.27 -1.25 94.13
CA GLN A 34 52.44 -0.24 93.48
C GLN A 34 52.80 -0.07 92.01
N GLU A 35 54.09 -0.06 91.69
CA GLU A 35 54.55 0.04 90.29
C GLU A 35 54.24 -1.24 89.50
N TRP A 36 54.31 -2.42 90.13
CA TRP A 36 53.89 -3.69 89.52
C TRP A 36 52.38 -3.76 89.25
N GLU A 37 51.57 -3.17 90.13
CA GLU A 37 50.11 -3.01 89.94
C GLU A 37 49.82 -2.06 88.77
N ARG A 38 50.47 -0.89 88.73
CA ARG A 38 50.39 0.10 87.64
C ARG A 38 50.72 -0.52 86.28
N VAL A 39 51.84 -1.24 86.18
CA VAL A 39 52.27 -1.92 84.94
C VAL A 39 51.31 -3.06 84.55
N GLN A 40 50.73 -3.80 85.50
CA GLN A 40 49.71 -4.80 85.17
C GLN A 40 48.43 -4.18 84.58
N ASP A 41 47.99 -3.04 85.11
CA ASP A 41 46.79 -2.37 84.61
C ASP A 41 47.02 -1.72 83.24
N GLU A 42 48.19 -1.10 83.01
CA GLU A 42 48.61 -0.66 81.68
C GLU A 42 48.65 -1.83 80.66
N ILE A 43 49.17 -3.00 81.05
CA ILE A 43 49.16 -4.19 80.18
C ILE A 43 47.73 -4.66 79.86
N LYS A 44 46.80 -4.62 80.84
CA LYS A 44 45.39 -4.96 80.59
C LYS A 44 44.75 -3.96 79.63
N GLU A 45 44.94 -2.66 79.86
CA GLU A 45 44.38 -1.60 79.02
C GLU A 45 44.92 -1.66 77.59
N MET A 46 46.23 -1.82 77.43
CA MET A 46 46.88 -2.00 76.12
C MET A 46 46.37 -3.24 75.38
N ARG A 47 46.15 -4.37 76.08
CA ARG A 47 45.56 -5.58 75.47
C ARG A 47 44.13 -5.36 75.00
N ILE A 48 43.31 -4.65 75.77
CA ILE A 48 41.93 -4.30 75.37
C ILE A 48 41.94 -3.39 74.14
N LYS A 49 42.81 -2.37 74.12
CA LYS A 49 42.98 -1.46 72.97
C LYS A 49 43.47 -2.19 71.71
N LEU A 50 44.43 -3.10 71.86
CA LEU A 50 44.93 -3.93 70.77
C LEU A 50 43.81 -4.79 70.17
N GLU A 51 43.11 -5.55 71.02
CA GLU A 51 42.02 -6.44 70.57
C GLU A 51 40.86 -5.67 69.92
N ALA A 52 40.53 -4.47 70.41
CA ALA A 52 39.56 -3.58 69.78
C ALA A 52 40.03 -3.07 68.41
N THR A 53 41.31 -2.73 68.27
CA THR A 53 41.90 -2.25 67.01
C THR A 53 42.00 -3.38 65.97
N GLU A 54 42.39 -4.57 66.39
CA GLU A 54 42.46 -5.77 65.54
C GLU A 54 41.07 -6.16 65.00
N ARG A 55 40.01 -6.04 65.82
CA ARG A 55 38.61 -6.21 65.38
C ARG A 55 38.23 -5.19 64.31
N GLU A 56 38.51 -3.90 64.52
CA GLU A 56 38.14 -2.87 63.54
C GLU A 56 38.94 -3.00 62.24
N VAL A 57 40.24 -3.34 62.29
CA VAL A 57 41.04 -3.66 61.10
C VAL A 57 40.46 -4.85 60.33
N THR A 58 39.99 -5.88 61.04
CA THR A 58 39.35 -7.05 60.41
C THR A 58 38.06 -6.66 59.70
N LYS A 59 37.18 -5.91 60.38
CA LYS A 59 35.94 -5.37 59.82
C LYS A 59 36.18 -4.46 58.61
N LEU A 60 37.18 -3.58 58.66
CA LEU A 60 37.54 -2.73 57.52
C LEU A 60 38.00 -3.54 56.30
N ARG A 61 38.77 -4.62 56.51
CA ARG A 61 39.17 -5.55 55.43
C ARG A 61 38.00 -6.33 54.83
N GLU A 62 37.01 -6.71 55.65
CA GLU A 62 35.78 -7.35 55.15
C GLU A 62 34.94 -6.39 54.30
N VAL A 63 34.83 -5.12 54.72
CA VAL A 63 34.16 -4.06 53.95
C VAL A 63 34.92 -3.77 52.64
N GLU A 64 36.24 -3.64 52.69
CA GLU A 64 37.11 -3.46 51.51
C GLU A 64 36.95 -4.60 50.51
N SER A 65 37.00 -5.86 50.98
CA SER A 65 36.80 -7.05 50.13
C SER A 65 35.41 -7.06 49.49
N SER A 66 34.38 -6.67 50.23
CA SER A 66 32.99 -6.62 49.74
C SER A 66 32.80 -5.49 48.72
N LEU A 67 33.39 -4.32 48.96
CA LEU A 67 33.39 -3.19 48.04
C LEU A 67 34.13 -3.54 46.74
N TYR A 68 35.31 -4.16 46.83
CA TYR A 68 36.08 -4.60 45.66
C TYR A 68 35.30 -5.61 44.79
N LYS A 69 34.67 -6.62 45.42
CA LYS A 69 33.79 -7.58 44.72
C LYS A 69 32.61 -6.88 44.04
N THR A 70 32.01 -5.89 44.70
CA THR A 70 30.87 -5.12 44.15
C THR A 70 31.31 -4.27 42.97
N LEU A 71 32.43 -3.54 43.10
CA LEU A 71 33.00 -2.72 42.04
C LEU A 71 33.36 -3.57 40.81
N LYS A 72 34.05 -4.70 41.03
CA LYS A 72 34.38 -5.62 39.94
C LYS A 72 33.13 -6.21 39.28
N THR A 73 32.12 -6.60 40.05
CA THR A 73 30.85 -7.08 39.48
C THR A 73 30.17 -5.99 38.65
N ALA A 74 30.23 -4.73 39.07
CA ALA A 74 29.69 -3.61 38.32
C ALA A 74 30.48 -3.31 37.02
N GLU A 75 31.81 -3.42 37.07
CA GLU A 75 32.70 -3.33 35.89
C GLU A 75 32.42 -4.45 34.89
N ASP A 76 32.44 -5.71 35.35
CA ASP A 76 32.12 -6.90 34.53
C ASP A 76 30.71 -6.79 33.94
N THR A 77 29.72 -6.30 34.70
CA THR A 77 28.35 -6.07 34.21
C THR A 77 28.29 -4.96 33.17
N GLY A 78 29.00 -3.83 33.39
CA GLY A 78 29.08 -2.73 32.44
C GLY A 78 29.69 -3.14 31.11
N ALA A 79 30.79 -3.91 31.15
CA ALA A 79 31.43 -4.48 29.97
C ALA A 79 30.48 -5.41 29.20
N ASN A 80 29.80 -6.33 29.91
CA ASN A 80 28.82 -7.24 29.31
C ASN A 80 27.63 -6.50 28.67
N VAL A 81 27.12 -5.43 29.30
CA VAL A 81 26.04 -4.61 28.74
C VAL A 81 26.48 -3.91 27.45
N ILE A 82 27.71 -3.38 27.41
CA ILE A 82 28.28 -2.75 26.21
C ILE A 82 28.47 -3.78 25.08
N GLU A 83 29.00 -4.97 25.39
CA GLU A 83 29.15 -6.05 24.39
C GLU A 83 27.79 -6.49 23.82
N GLN A 84 26.79 -6.72 24.69
CA GLN A 84 25.44 -7.09 24.28
C GLN A 84 24.78 -6.00 23.43
N ALA A 85 24.92 -4.72 23.81
CA ALA A 85 24.40 -3.59 23.04
C ALA A 85 25.03 -3.50 21.64
N ASN A 86 26.36 -3.65 21.54
CA ASN A 86 27.07 -3.66 20.26
C ASN A 86 26.62 -4.82 19.37
N LYS A 87 26.51 -6.03 19.94
CA LYS A 87 26.06 -7.23 19.20
C LYS A 87 24.60 -7.12 18.76
N ALA A 88 23.73 -6.56 19.58
CA ALA A 88 22.34 -6.28 19.22
C ALA A 88 22.25 -5.22 18.10
N ALA A 89 23.07 -4.17 18.17
CA ALA A 89 23.14 -3.15 17.11
C ALA A 89 23.64 -3.72 15.78
N GLU A 90 24.67 -4.57 15.78
CA GLU A 90 25.16 -5.25 14.58
C GLU A 90 24.10 -6.17 13.95
N LEU A 91 23.41 -6.98 14.77
CA LEU A 91 22.32 -7.82 14.32
C LEU A 91 21.16 -6.99 13.74
N HIS A 92 20.79 -5.89 14.39
CA HIS A 92 19.73 -5.01 13.91
C HIS A 92 20.12 -4.29 12.61
N LEU A 93 21.36 -3.83 12.45
CA LEU A 93 21.87 -3.27 11.19
C LEU A 93 21.80 -4.30 10.06
N LYS A 94 22.21 -5.54 10.32
CA LYS A 94 22.16 -6.63 9.34
C LYS A 94 20.72 -7.00 8.97
N GLU A 95 19.81 -7.04 9.94
CA GLU A 95 18.38 -7.28 9.70
C GLU A 95 17.75 -6.16 8.87
N VAL A 96 18.04 -4.89 9.19
CA VAL A 96 17.58 -3.72 8.43
C VAL A 96 18.14 -3.75 7.00
N GLN A 97 19.41 -4.10 6.81
CA GLN A 97 20.00 -4.23 5.47
C GLN A 97 19.31 -5.31 4.63
N LEU A 98 19.08 -6.49 5.20
CA LEU A 98 18.36 -7.59 4.53
C LEU A 98 16.90 -7.20 4.19
N LYS A 99 16.20 -6.52 5.10
CA LYS A 99 14.83 -6.03 4.85
C LYS A 99 14.81 -4.94 3.77
N ALA A 100 15.76 -4.02 3.78
CA ALA A 100 15.88 -2.97 2.77
C ALA A 100 16.19 -3.54 1.38
N GLU A 101 17.09 -4.53 1.29
CA GLU A 101 17.40 -5.23 0.05
C GLU A 101 16.20 -6.04 -0.47
N ALA A 102 15.49 -6.75 0.42
CA ALA A 102 14.27 -7.47 0.07
C ALA A 102 13.17 -6.52 -0.47
N LEU A 103 12.91 -5.41 0.22
CA LEU A 103 11.93 -4.39 -0.21
C LEU A 103 12.32 -3.75 -1.54
N LEU A 104 13.61 -3.44 -1.73
CA LEU A 104 14.12 -2.85 -2.96
C LEU A 104 14.02 -3.83 -4.14
N ASN A 105 14.26 -5.12 -3.92
CA ASN A 105 14.06 -6.16 -4.93
C ASN A 105 12.56 -6.39 -5.22
N GLU A 106 11.69 -6.41 -4.22
CA GLU A 106 10.24 -6.47 -4.42
C GLU A 106 9.72 -5.28 -5.23
N ALA A 107 10.17 -4.07 -4.91
CA ALA A 107 9.82 -2.85 -5.64
C ALA A 107 10.31 -2.87 -7.10
N LYS A 108 11.53 -3.37 -7.34
CA LYS A 108 12.06 -3.58 -8.71
C LYS A 108 11.23 -4.59 -9.50
N THR A 109 10.87 -5.73 -8.90
CA THR A 109 10.03 -6.74 -9.55
C THR A 109 8.65 -6.16 -9.87
N LYS A 110 7.97 -5.54 -8.90
CA LYS A 110 6.67 -4.87 -9.13
C LYS A 110 6.74 -3.81 -10.23
N ALA A 111 7.79 -2.99 -10.26
CA ALA A 111 7.99 -1.99 -11.31
C ALA A 111 8.17 -2.64 -12.70
N LYS A 112 8.98 -3.71 -12.79
CA LYS A 112 9.17 -4.48 -14.02
C LYS A 112 7.86 -5.12 -14.50
N ASP A 113 7.15 -5.81 -13.62
CA ASP A 113 5.88 -6.48 -13.92
C ASP A 113 4.83 -5.47 -14.40
N THR A 114 4.78 -4.28 -13.79
CA THR A 114 3.89 -3.17 -14.21
C THR A 114 4.22 -2.66 -15.61
N ILE A 115 5.52 -2.52 -15.93
CA ILE A 115 5.98 -2.12 -17.27
C ILE A 115 5.63 -3.21 -18.30
N GLU A 116 5.93 -4.47 -18.01
CA GLU A 116 5.63 -5.60 -18.91
C GLU A 116 4.11 -5.75 -19.15
N GLN A 117 3.28 -5.56 -18.12
CA GLN A 117 1.82 -5.55 -18.24
C GLN A 117 1.32 -4.35 -19.08
N SER A 118 1.90 -3.17 -18.88
CA SER A 118 1.54 -1.96 -19.63
C SER A 118 1.93 -2.08 -21.11
N GLU A 119 3.10 -2.61 -21.42
CA GLU A 119 3.54 -2.92 -22.79
C GLU A 119 2.65 -3.98 -23.44
N ALA A 120 2.30 -5.06 -22.74
CA ALA A 120 1.41 -6.10 -23.24
C ALA A 120 0.00 -5.54 -23.58
N THR A 121 -0.57 -4.74 -22.67
CA THR A 121 -1.86 -4.07 -22.88
C THR A 121 -1.79 -3.10 -24.07
N SER A 122 -0.69 -2.35 -24.21
CA SER A 122 -0.48 -1.42 -25.33
C SER A 122 -0.37 -2.15 -26.68
N ARG A 123 0.32 -3.30 -26.73
CA ARG A 123 0.39 -4.16 -27.92
C ARG A 123 -0.98 -4.71 -28.30
N GLN A 124 -1.73 -5.23 -27.33
CA GLN A 124 -3.09 -5.73 -27.54
C GLN A 124 -4.03 -4.62 -28.08
N MET A 125 -3.92 -3.40 -27.53
CA MET A 125 -4.71 -2.25 -28.01
C MET A 125 -4.34 -1.87 -29.45
N LEU A 126 -3.06 -1.91 -29.83
CA LEU A 126 -2.64 -1.65 -31.21
C LEU A 126 -3.17 -2.71 -32.18
N GLU A 127 -3.08 -3.99 -31.83
CA GLU A 127 -3.61 -5.11 -32.64
C GLU A 127 -5.14 -4.98 -32.83
N GLU A 128 -5.88 -4.66 -31.76
CA GLU A 128 -7.32 -4.39 -31.85
C GLU A 128 -7.63 -3.17 -32.74
N MET A 129 -6.83 -2.10 -32.65
CA MET A 129 -7.00 -0.93 -33.52
C MET A 129 -6.70 -1.24 -35.00
N GLU A 130 -5.72 -2.09 -35.30
CA GLU A 130 -5.43 -2.56 -36.66
C GLU A 130 -6.58 -3.40 -37.23
N GLU A 131 -7.16 -4.32 -36.44
CA GLU A 131 -8.33 -5.10 -36.86
C GLU A 131 -9.56 -4.23 -37.09
N ARG A 132 -9.82 -3.26 -36.19
CA ARG A 132 -10.91 -2.28 -36.35
C ARG A 132 -10.72 -1.43 -37.62
N LEU A 133 -9.50 -0.96 -37.89
CA LEU A 133 -9.18 -0.21 -39.11
C LEU A 133 -9.36 -1.05 -40.38
N LYS A 134 -8.89 -2.30 -40.38
CA LYS A 134 -9.08 -3.24 -41.49
C LYS A 134 -10.57 -3.49 -41.78
N THR A 135 -11.37 -3.68 -40.73
CA THR A 135 -12.82 -3.84 -40.83
C THR A 135 -13.49 -2.58 -41.38
N LEU A 136 -13.10 -1.39 -40.91
CA LEU A 136 -13.60 -0.11 -41.40
C LEU A 136 -13.29 0.12 -42.89
N VAL A 137 -12.06 -0.21 -43.34
CA VAL A 137 -11.67 -0.15 -44.75
C VAL A 137 -12.48 -1.15 -45.60
N GLN A 138 -12.76 -2.34 -45.09
CA GLN A 138 -13.60 -3.32 -45.78
C GLN A 138 -15.06 -2.82 -45.91
N ASN A 139 -15.62 -2.25 -44.84
CA ASN A 139 -16.95 -1.64 -44.86
C ASN A 139 -17.04 -0.48 -45.87
N TYR A 140 -16.02 0.38 -45.93
CA TYR A 140 -15.95 1.47 -46.91
C TYR A 140 -15.97 0.96 -48.36
N LYS A 141 -15.21 -0.11 -48.65
CA LYS A 141 -15.21 -0.75 -49.97
C LYS A 141 -16.56 -1.37 -50.34
N SER A 142 -17.27 -1.98 -49.38
CA SER A 142 -18.63 -2.49 -49.60
C SER A 142 -19.60 -1.36 -49.96
N ILE A 143 -19.58 -0.25 -49.21
CA ILE A 143 -20.41 0.93 -49.47
C ILE A 143 -20.10 1.54 -50.85
N GLU A 144 -18.82 1.60 -51.27
CA GLU A 144 -18.46 2.07 -52.60
C GLU A 144 -18.94 1.13 -53.73
N SER A 145 -18.91 -0.18 -53.49
CA SER A 145 -19.47 -1.18 -54.41
C SER A 145 -21.00 -1.02 -54.56
N GLU A 146 -21.72 -0.89 -53.44
CA GLU A 146 -23.16 -0.62 -53.41
C GLU A 146 -23.51 0.70 -54.12
N ARG A 147 -22.74 1.76 -53.88
CA ARG A 147 -22.85 3.03 -54.61
C ARG A 147 -22.71 2.82 -56.12
N GLY A 148 -21.70 2.06 -56.54
CA GLY A 148 -21.47 1.71 -57.95
C GLY A 148 -22.64 0.95 -58.58
N ASN A 149 -23.17 -0.05 -57.87
CA ASN A 149 -24.33 -0.83 -58.30
C ASN A 149 -25.57 0.06 -58.45
N LEU A 150 -25.87 0.92 -57.47
CA LEU A 150 -27.00 1.85 -57.51
C LEU A 150 -26.90 2.85 -58.67
N LEU A 151 -25.70 3.38 -58.96
CA LEU A 151 -25.45 4.21 -60.14
C LEU A 151 -25.68 3.43 -61.46
N GLY A 152 -25.32 2.15 -61.49
CA GLY A 152 -25.61 1.24 -62.60
C GLY A 152 -27.11 1.04 -62.82
N ASP A 153 -27.86 0.76 -61.75
CA ASP A 153 -29.31 0.60 -61.80
C ASP A 153 -30.05 1.88 -62.17
N LEU A 154 -29.63 3.04 -61.65
CA LEU A 154 -30.16 4.35 -62.06
C LEU A 154 -29.91 4.61 -63.56
N LYS A 155 -28.71 4.28 -64.08
CA LYS A 155 -28.40 4.40 -65.51
C LYS A 155 -29.26 3.46 -66.36
N ARG A 156 -29.46 2.22 -65.91
CA ARG A 156 -30.33 1.24 -66.59
C ARG A 156 -31.77 1.71 -66.62
N LEU A 157 -32.31 2.16 -65.47
CA LEU A 157 -33.66 2.69 -65.36
C LEU A 157 -33.87 3.92 -66.25
N ALA A 158 -32.90 4.84 -66.29
CA ALA A 158 -32.92 5.99 -67.19
C ALA A 158 -32.89 5.59 -68.68
N GLY A 159 -32.13 4.55 -69.04
CA GLY A 159 -32.16 3.94 -70.38
C GLY A 159 -33.54 3.36 -70.72
N GLU A 160 -34.11 2.55 -69.83
CA GLU A 160 -35.44 1.95 -70.00
C GLU A 160 -36.55 3.01 -70.11
N THR A 161 -36.46 4.12 -69.39
CA THR A 161 -37.42 5.23 -69.53
C THR A 161 -37.22 6.00 -70.83
N MET A 162 -35.97 6.23 -71.27
CA MET A 162 -35.69 6.86 -72.56
C MET A 162 -36.16 6.00 -73.75
N ASP A 163 -35.95 4.70 -73.70
CA ASP A 163 -36.47 3.74 -74.70
C ASP A 163 -38.00 3.75 -74.75
N LYS A 164 -38.68 3.87 -73.60
CA LYS A 164 -40.14 4.05 -73.54
C LYS A 164 -40.58 5.37 -74.17
N VAL A 165 -39.85 6.47 -73.92
CA VAL A 165 -40.14 7.79 -74.53
C VAL A 165 -39.97 7.76 -76.04
N GLU A 166 -38.90 7.18 -76.59
CA GLU A 166 -38.73 7.05 -78.04
C GLU A 166 -39.77 6.12 -78.69
N ARG A 167 -40.18 5.03 -78.00
CA ARG A 167 -41.31 4.19 -78.45
C ARG A 167 -42.63 4.96 -78.48
N LEU A 168 -42.91 5.80 -77.48
CA LEU A 168 -44.11 6.65 -77.45
C LEU A 168 -44.07 7.72 -78.54
N LYS A 169 -42.90 8.34 -78.77
CA LYS A 169 -42.69 9.34 -79.83
C LYS A 169 -42.85 8.76 -81.23
N THR A 170 -42.33 7.56 -81.49
CA THR A 170 -42.54 6.84 -82.76
C THR A 170 -44.00 6.42 -82.95
N ALA A 171 -44.66 5.91 -81.91
CA ALA A 171 -46.10 5.60 -81.95
C ALA A 171 -46.97 6.85 -82.20
N THR A 172 -46.64 7.98 -81.60
CA THR A 172 -47.37 9.25 -81.78
C THR A 172 -47.13 9.85 -83.17
N SER A 173 -45.96 9.62 -83.78
CA SER A 173 -45.68 10.04 -85.16
C SER A 173 -46.51 9.31 -86.23
N SER A 174 -47.22 8.25 -85.84
CA SER A 174 -48.18 7.54 -86.72
C SER A 174 -49.63 7.97 -86.54
N PHE A 175 -49.92 8.89 -85.60
CA PHE A 175 -51.25 9.44 -85.38
C PHE A 175 -51.46 10.71 -86.21
N ASP A 176 -52.08 10.56 -87.37
CA ASP A 176 -52.50 11.68 -88.24
C ASP A 176 -53.96 12.08 -87.90
N PRO A 177 -54.19 13.23 -87.21
CA PRO A 177 -55.52 13.60 -86.73
C PRO A 177 -56.55 13.78 -87.86
N ASP A 178 -56.11 14.21 -89.04
CA ASP A 178 -56.99 14.50 -90.17
C ASP A 178 -57.50 13.22 -90.85
N GLN A 179 -56.73 12.12 -90.80
CA GLN A 179 -57.22 10.82 -91.29
C GLN A 179 -58.31 10.24 -90.38
N HIS A 180 -58.11 10.29 -89.06
CA HIS A 180 -59.07 9.76 -88.09
C HIS A 180 -60.37 10.58 -88.03
N LEU A 181 -60.30 11.91 -88.18
CA LEU A 181 -61.49 12.77 -88.25
C LEU A 181 -62.41 12.42 -89.44
N ASN A 182 -61.83 12.04 -90.58
CA ASN A 182 -62.57 11.67 -91.78
C ASN A 182 -63.23 10.29 -91.67
N LEU A 183 -62.61 9.34 -90.95
CA LEU A 183 -63.23 8.05 -90.61
C LEU A 183 -64.43 8.22 -89.67
N ALA A 184 -64.27 8.98 -88.58
CA ALA A 184 -65.36 9.24 -87.63
C ALA A 184 -66.57 9.93 -88.29
N ARG A 185 -66.33 10.89 -89.20
CA ARG A 185 -67.39 11.54 -90.01
C ARG A 185 -68.10 10.58 -90.98
N ARG A 186 -67.46 9.49 -91.40
CA ARG A 186 -68.05 8.48 -92.29
C ARG A 186 -68.97 7.54 -91.52
N GLU A 187 -68.53 7.04 -90.36
CA GLU A 187 -69.35 6.17 -89.51
C GLU A 187 -70.57 6.90 -88.92
N ALA A 188 -70.41 8.15 -88.47
CA ALA A 188 -71.50 8.96 -87.91
C ALA A 188 -72.66 9.24 -88.91
N LYS A 189 -72.43 9.09 -90.22
CA LYS A 189 -73.49 9.19 -91.25
C LYS A 189 -74.26 7.89 -91.46
N GLN A 190 -73.80 6.77 -90.91
CA GLN A 190 -74.35 5.44 -91.15
C GLN A 190 -75.35 4.99 -90.07
N THR A 191 -75.48 5.76 -88.98
CA THR A 191 -76.26 5.42 -87.78
C THR A 191 -77.41 6.40 -87.51
N LEU A 192 -78.38 6.49 -88.42
CA LEU A 192 -79.58 7.33 -88.26
C LEU A 192 -80.86 6.49 -88.11
N ASN A 193 -81.25 6.20 -86.86
CA ASN A 193 -82.56 5.70 -86.37
C ASN A 193 -83.01 4.24 -86.67
N PRO A 194 -83.86 3.61 -85.80
CA PRO A 194 -83.74 3.52 -84.33
C PRO A 194 -84.23 2.15 -83.72
N ASN A 195 -84.18 2.05 -82.37
CA ASN A 195 -84.78 1.04 -81.44
C ASN A 195 -84.10 -0.35 -81.31
N SER A 196 -83.97 -0.94 -80.10
CA SER A 196 -84.27 -0.45 -78.73
C SER A 196 -83.47 -1.17 -77.62
N ASN A 197 -83.22 -0.43 -76.53
CA ASN A 197 -82.49 -0.75 -75.27
C ASN A 197 -83.29 -1.74 -74.35
N PRO A 198 -82.87 -2.11 -73.08
CA PRO A 198 -81.68 -1.73 -72.31
C PRO A 198 -80.98 -2.81 -71.43
N ASN A 199 -79.79 -2.43 -70.91
CA ASN A 199 -79.25 -2.60 -69.52
C ASN A 199 -77.77 -3.06 -69.55
N ASN A 200 -76.75 -2.38 -69.01
CA ASN A 200 -76.54 -1.42 -67.90
C ASN A 200 -75.68 -2.08 -66.79
N SER A 201 -74.41 -1.65 -66.68
CA SER A 201 -73.66 -1.57 -65.42
C SER A 201 -72.42 -0.69 -65.61
N SER A 202 -72.44 0.51 -65.02
CA SER A 202 -71.23 1.25 -64.60
C SER A 202 -70.53 0.47 -63.46
N ASN A 203 -69.38 0.80 -62.86
CA ASN A 203 -68.52 2.00 -62.76
C ASN A 203 -67.12 1.48 -62.24
N THR A 204 -66.05 2.22 -61.91
CA THR A 204 -65.75 3.65 -61.72
C THR A 204 -64.25 3.89 -62.01
N ILE A 205 -63.84 5.16 -62.20
CA ILE A 205 -62.47 5.64 -61.95
C ILE A 205 -62.43 6.25 -60.54
N SER A 206 -61.30 6.19 -59.83
CA SER A 206 -60.92 7.31 -58.94
C SER A 206 -59.42 7.36 -58.69
N ALA A 207 -58.88 8.56 -58.59
CA ALA A 207 -57.46 8.85 -58.42
C ALA A 207 -57.18 9.57 -57.10
N ASN A 208 -55.94 9.45 -56.64
CA ASN A 208 -55.18 10.36 -55.76
C ASN A 208 -55.78 10.79 -54.40
N ASN A 209 -54.91 10.83 -53.39
CA ASN A 209 -54.39 12.13 -52.91
C ASN A 209 -53.13 11.98 -52.05
N TYR A 210 -52.30 13.02 -52.10
CA TYR A 210 -51.24 13.30 -51.13
C TYR A 210 -51.80 14.16 -50.00
N THR A 211 -51.25 14.03 -48.80
CA THR A 211 -51.25 15.10 -47.80
C THR A 211 -49.91 15.07 -47.04
N GLU A 212 -49.22 16.21 -46.99
CA GLU A 212 -48.11 16.46 -46.07
C GLU A 212 -48.67 17.07 -44.78
N GLU A 213 -48.07 16.75 -43.62
CA GLU A 213 -48.08 17.68 -42.49
C GLU A 213 -46.81 17.48 -41.63
N GLU A 214 -46.15 18.59 -41.30
CA GLU A 214 -44.91 18.60 -40.51
C GLU A 214 -45.17 18.35 -39.02
N LEU A 215 -44.16 17.88 -38.27
CA LEU A 215 -43.73 18.53 -37.02
C LEU A 215 -42.40 17.98 -36.47
N GLN A 216 -41.43 18.90 -36.48
CA GLN A 216 -40.17 19.09 -35.73
C GLN A 216 -39.64 18.09 -34.66
N PRO A 217 -38.30 18.10 -34.41
CA PRO A 217 -37.60 17.02 -33.72
C PRO A 217 -37.73 17.08 -32.19
N LYS A 218 -37.79 15.91 -31.55
CA LYS A 218 -37.72 15.77 -30.10
C LYS A 218 -36.38 15.17 -29.67
N ILE A 219 -35.57 16.00 -29.01
CA ILE A 219 -34.36 15.58 -28.30
C ILE A 219 -34.82 14.78 -27.08
N GLU A 220 -34.58 13.47 -27.07
CA GLU A 220 -34.82 12.65 -25.89
C GLU A 220 -33.63 12.78 -24.93
N GLN A 221 -33.90 13.20 -23.70
CA GLN A 221 -32.87 13.55 -22.73
C GLN A 221 -32.24 12.30 -22.12
N VAL A 222 -30.94 12.41 -21.85
CA VAL A 222 -30.23 11.51 -20.92
C VAL A 222 -30.99 11.51 -19.59
N THR A 223 -31.52 10.35 -19.20
CA THR A 223 -32.07 10.17 -17.85
C THR A 223 -30.91 10.14 -16.85
N GLU A 224 -31.00 10.97 -15.82
CA GLU A 224 -30.02 11.01 -14.74
C GLU A 224 -29.91 9.64 -14.06
N SER A 225 -28.77 8.98 -14.25
CA SER A 225 -28.33 7.96 -13.30
C SER A 225 -28.09 8.62 -11.95
N LYS A 226 -28.70 8.07 -10.89
CA LYS A 226 -28.40 8.45 -9.49
C LYS A 226 -26.89 8.61 -9.28
N PRO A 227 -26.44 9.56 -8.44
CA PRO A 227 -25.04 9.60 -8.05
C PRO A 227 -24.67 8.30 -7.33
N GLN A 228 -23.86 7.46 -7.98
CA GLN A 228 -23.09 6.47 -7.26
C GLN A 228 -22.09 7.23 -6.40
N LYS A 229 -22.05 6.94 -5.09
CA LYS A 229 -21.00 7.45 -4.20
C LYS A 229 -19.64 7.12 -4.82
N SER A 230 -18.77 8.13 -4.89
CA SER A 230 -17.39 7.89 -5.29
C SER A 230 -16.66 7.15 -4.17
N PHE A 231 -15.76 6.23 -4.52
CA PHE A 231 -14.89 5.52 -3.57
C PHE A 231 -14.06 6.47 -2.68
N PHE A 232 -13.89 7.72 -3.11
CA PHE A 232 -13.15 8.76 -2.38
C PHE A 232 -13.96 9.54 -1.35
N ASP A 233 -15.30 9.39 -1.27
CA ASP A 233 -16.12 10.05 -0.24
C ASP A 233 -16.08 9.32 1.14
N GLU A 234 -15.36 8.20 1.24
CA GLU A 234 -15.31 7.35 2.44
C GLU A 234 -13.93 7.33 3.13
N ILE A 235 -13.00 8.21 2.71
CA ILE A 235 -11.67 8.39 3.30
C ILE A 235 -11.41 9.88 3.59
N GLN A 236 -12.07 10.42 4.62
CA GLN A 236 -11.60 11.59 5.37
C GLN A 236 -12.07 11.55 6.83
#